data_AF-A0A950KVQ5-F1
#
_entry.id   AF-A0A950KVQ5-F1
#
_cell.length_a   1.000
_cell.length_b   1.000
_cell.length_c   1.000
_cell.angle_alpha   90.00
_cell.angle_beta   90.00
_cell.angle_gamma   90.00
#
_symmetry.space_group_name_H-M   'P 1'
#
loop_
_entity.id
_entity.type
_entity.pdbx_description
1 polymer ?
#
loop_
_entity_poly.entity_id
_entity_poly.type
_entity_poly.pdbx_seq_one_letter_code
_entity_poly.pdbx_strand_id
1 'polypeptide(L)'
;MGDSTRPGSGDRRPASIVDIHAHLLPGIDDGPEGLDGAISLARAAASSGIRTLAATPHVRADFPAVHVEELAGRCETMREAIRREGIELEVVSGVELSLSWALEAKPEDLALASYGQLGRDLLVETPASVFQLEDLLFELRL
;
A
#
# COMPACT_ATOMS: atom_id res chain seq x y z
N MET A 1 -10.04 2.86 56.13
CA MET A 1 -10.87 2.79 54.91
C MET A 1 -10.41 3.87 53.95
N GLY A 2 -9.91 3.47 52.79
CA GLY A 2 -9.45 4.34 51.72
C GLY A 2 -9.18 3.41 50.54
N ASP A 3 -10.25 3.12 49.80
CA ASP A 3 -10.29 2.15 48.72
C ASP A 3 -9.37 2.59 47.57
N SER A 4 -8.43 1.71 47.24
CA SER A 4 -7.49 1.84 46.14
C SER A 4 -8.03 1.01 44.98
N THR A 5 -8.71 1.67 44.04
CA THR A 5 -9.02 1.07 42.74
C THR A 5 -8.48 1.99 41.64
N ARG A 6 -7.26 1.70 41.19
CA ARG A 6 -6.77 2.21 39.90
C ARG A 6 -7.63 1.56 38.81
N PRO A 7 -8.19 2.32 37.85
CA PRO A 7 -8.90 1.73 36.74
C PRO A 7 -7.94 0.83 35.95
N GLY A 8 -8.38 -0.40 35.68
CA GLY A 8 -7.59 -1.43 35.02
C GLY A 8 -6.97 -0.91 33.73
N SER A 9 -5.69 -1.23 33.54
CA SER A 9 -5.02 -1.13 32.25
C SER A 9 -5.78 -2.02 31.28
N GLY A 10 -6.70 -1.44 30.51
CA GLY A 10 -7.31 -2.11 29.38
C GLY A 10 -6.21 -2.73 28.54
N ASP A 11 -6.40 -3.99 28.17
CA ASP A 11 -5.58 -4.74 27.24
C ASP A 11 -5.46 -3.94 25.94
N ARG A 12 -4.48 -3.03 25.89
CA ARG A 12 -4.07 -2.38 24.66
C ARG A 12 -3.39 -3.48 23.89
N ARG A 13 -4.16 -4.17 23.04
CA ARG A 13 -3.57 -4.92 21.94
C ARG A 13 -2.49 -4.03 21.34
N PRO A 14 -1.24 -4.51 21.20
CA PRO A 14 -0.19 -3.70 20.62
C PRO A 14 -0.72 -3.16 19.30
N ALA A 15 -0.55 -1.85 19.08
CA ALA A 15 -1.00 -1.22 17.85
C ALA A 15 -0.40 -2.01 16.69
N SER A 16 -1.25 -2.54 15.81
CA SER A 16 -0.83 -3.28 14.63
C SER A 16 -0.02 -2.34 13.74
N ILE A 17 1.24 -2.67 13.46
CA ILE A 17 2.08 -1.88 12.57
C ILE A 17 1.52 -2.02 11.15
N VAL A 18 1.36 -0.88 10.49
CA VAL A 18 0.93 -0.79 9.09
C VAL A 18 2.10 -0.29 8.26
N ASP A 19 2.44 -1.05 7.22
CA ASP A 19 3.35 -0.60 6.18
C ASP A 19 2.53 0.00 5.04
N ILE A 20 2.83 1.24 4.67
CA ILE A 20 2.07 2.01 3.68
C ILE A 20 2.75 2.00 2.31
N HIS A 21 3.93 1.40 2.15
CA HIS A 21 4.62 1.41 0.87
C HIS A 21 5.49 0.17 0.68
N ALA A 22 5.06 -0.70 -0.24
CA ALA A 22 5.78 -1.92 -0.56
C ALA A 22 5.43 -2.45 -1.96
N HIS A 23 6.46 -2.88 -2.69
CA HIS A 23 6.34 -3.59 -3.96
C HIS A 23 6.21 -5.09 -3.69
N LEU A 24 4.98 -5.53 -3.35
CA LEU A 24 4.70 -6.91 -2.97
C LEU A 24 4.14 -7.77 -4.11
N LEU A 25 3.45 -7.16 -5.07
CA LEU A 25 2.72 -7.90 -6.10
C LEU A 25 3.69 -8.46 -7.14
N PRO A 26 3.61 -9.77 -7.48
CA PRO A 26 4.60 -10.39 -8.33
C PRO A 26 4.46 -10.05 -9.81
N GLY A 27 5.58 -9.73 -10.46
CA GLY A 27 5.73 -9.67 -11.92
C GLY A 27 5.04 -8.49 -12.60
N ILE A 28 4.79 -7.39 -11.86
CA ILE A 28 4.13 -6.20 -12.42
C ILE A 28 5.01 -4.95 -12.45
N ASP A 29 6.01 -4.88 -11.58
CA ASP A 29 6.99 -3.80 -11.51
C ASP A 29 8.39 -4.35 -11.12
N ASP A 30 9.21 -3.54 -10.46
CA ASP A 30 10.55 -3.90 -9.98
C ASP A 30 10.56 -4.59 -8.61
N GLY A 31 9.40 -4.97 -8.09
CA GLY A 31 9.25 -5.85 -6.95
C GLY A 31 9.62 -7.32 -7.25
N PRO A 32 8.99 -8.30 -6.58
CA PRO A 32 9.30 -9.70 -6.80
C PRO A 32 8.91 -10.16 -8.21
N GLU A 33 9.80 -10.88 -8.90
CA GLU A 33 9.50 -11.44 -10.24
C GLU A 33 8.37 -12.48 -10.22
N GLY A 34 8.15 -13.15 -9.08
CA GLY A 34 7.21 -14.25 -8.96
C GLY A 34 6.71 -14.48 -7.54
N LEU A 35 5.76 -15.42 -7.40
CA LEU A 35 5.03 -15.66 -6.16
C LEU A 35 5.94 -16.04 -4.98
N ASP A 36 6.98 -16.85 -5.21
CA ASP A 36 7.91 -17.27 -4.15
C ASP A 36 8.66 -16.08 -3.52
N GLY A 37 9.05 -15.10 -4.36
CA GLY A 37 9.65 -13.85 -3.91
C GLY A 37 8.66 -13.01 -3.11
N ALA A 38 7.43 -12.87 -3.61
CA ALA A 38 6.36 -12.14 -2.92
C ALA A 38 6.03 -12.75 -1.55
N ILE A 39 5.94 -14.07 -1.45
CA ILE A 39 5.71 -14.77 -0.17
C ILE A 39 6.89 -14.59 0.79
N SER A 40 8.12 -14.58 0.28
CA SER A 40 9.31 -14.32 1.09
C SER A 40 9.28 -12.91 1.70
N LEU A 41 8.89 -11.89 0.92
CA LEU A 41 8.69 -10.53 1.38
C LEU A 41 7.55 -10.43 2.41
N ALA A 42 6.40 -11.06 2.15
CA ALA A 42 5.28 -11.10 3.08
C ALA A 42 5.66 -11.72 4.44
N ARG A 43 6.44 -12.80 4.43
CA ARG A 43 6.94 -13.45 5.64
C ARG A 43 7.91 -12.54 6.40
N ALA A 44 8.80 -11.85 5.69
CA ALA A 44 9.71 -10.88 6.29
C ALA A 44 8.92 -9.75 6.97
N ALA A 45 7.93 -9.16 6.27
CA ALA A 45 7.07 -8.12 6.83
C ALA A 45 6.31 -8.60 8.08
N ALA A 46 5.68 -9.77 8.04
CA ALA A 46 4.99 -10.31 9.21
C ALA A 46 5.95 -10.54 10.40
N SER A 47 7.15 -11.06 10.14
CA SER A 47 8.16 -11.32 11.18
C SER A 47 8.76 -10.05 11.80
N SER A 48 8.70 -8.90 11.10
CA SER A 48 9.07 -7.60 11.66
C SER A 48 7.95 -6.95 12.47
N GLY A 49 6.77 -7.58 12.54
CA GLY A 49 5.62 -7.11 13.30
C GLY A 49 4.58 -6.33 12.50
N ILE A 50 4.77 -6.20 11.17
CA ILE A 50 3.77 -5.61 10.27
C ILE A 50 2.57 -6.56 10.17
N ARG A 51 1.36 -5.99 10.30
CA ARG A 51 0.10 -6.74 10.24
C ARG A 51 -0.80 -6.34 9.09
N THR A 52 -0.60 -5.14 8.56
CA THR A 52 -1.25 -4.67 7.33
C THR A 52 -0.19 -4.04 6.45
N LEU A 53 -0.20 -4.38 5.17
CA LEU A 53 0.72 -3.83 4.18
C LEU A 53 -0.10 -3.32 2.99
N ALA A 54 0.13 -2.07 2.59
CA ALA A 54 -0.40 -1.55 1.34
C ALA A 54 0.55 -1.90 0.20
N ALA A 55 0.08 -2.71 -0.74
CA ALA A 55 0.84 -2.99 -1.94
C ALA A 55 0.75 -1.78 -2.88
N THR A 56 1.88 -1.11 -3.11
CA THR A 56 1.95 0.16 -3.85
C THR A 56 2.87 0.01 -5.06
N PRO A 57 2.48 -0.79 -6.08
CA PRO A 57 3.30 -0.92 -7.26
C PRO A 57 3.43 0.40 -8.02
N HIS A 58 4.46 0.52 -8.84
CA HIS A 58 4.64 1.69 -9.70
C HIS A 58 3.53 1.79 -10.75
N VAL A 59 2.86 2.94 -10.79
CA VAL A 59 2.07 3.37 -11.96
C VAL A 59 2.82 4.53 -12.60
N ARG A 60 3.59 4.18 -13.63
CA ARG A 60 4.50 5.05 -14.37
C ARG A 60 4.67 4.52 -15.80
N ALA A 61 5.09 5.39 -16.72
CA ALA A 61 5.14 5.08 -18.16
C ALA A 61 6.07 3.91 -18.53
N ASP A 62 7.07 3.61 -17.70
CA ASP A 62 7.99 2.47 -17.86
C ASP A 62 7.43 1.14 -17.34
N PHE A 63 6.30 1.17 -16.61
CA PHE A 63 5.56 -0.01 -16.14
C PHE A 63 4.14 -0.06 -16.76
N PRO A 64 4.01 -0.22 -18.08
CA PRO A 64 2.72 -0.13 -18.78
C PRO A 64 1.75 -1.28 -18.47
N ALA A 65 2.20 -2.33 -17.77
CA ALA A 65 1.39 -3.49 -17.40
C ALA A 65 0.61 -3.29 -16.08
N VAL A 66 0.81 -2.18 -15.37
CA VAL A 66 0.12 -1.89 -14.11
C VAL A 66 -1.13 -1.08 -14.41
N HIS A 67 -2.28 -1.71 -14.18
CA HIS A 67 -3.61 -1.11 -14.36
C HIS A 67 -4.31 -1.00 -13.00
N VAL A 68 -4.73 0.21 -12.61
CA VAL A 68 -5.27 0.50 -11.26
C VAL A 68 -6.54 -0.30 -10.95
N GLU A 69 -7.31 -0.62 -11.99
CA GLU A 69 -8.54 -1.41 -11.93
C GLU A 69 -8.28 -2.88 -11.56
N GLU A 70 -7.09 -3.40 -11.85
CA GLU A 70 -6.73 -4.80 -11.60
C GLU A 70 -6.16 -5.01 -10.18
N LEU A 71 -5.72 -3.94 -9.50
CA LEU A 71 -4.93 -4.04 -8.27
C LEU A 71 -5.69 -4.69 -7.12
N ALA A 72 -6.99 -4.42 -6.99
CA ALA A 72 -7.82 -5.07 -5.98
C ALA A 72 -7.86 -6.60 -6.17
N GLY A 73 -8.01 -7.05 -7.42
CA GLY A 73 -7.99 -8.47 -7.77
C GLY A 73 -6.63 -9.12 -7.51
N ARG A 74 -5.55 -8.45 -7.89
CA ARG A 74 -4.17 -8.91 -7.63
C ARG A 74 -3.88 -9.01 -6.13
N CYS A 75 -4.36 -8.05 -5.33
CA CYS A 75 -4.25 -8.08 -3.87
C CYS A 75 -5.07 -9.23 -3.26
N GLU A 76 -6.25 -9.56 -3.78
CA GLU A 76 -7.01 -10.74 -3.35
C GLU A 76 -6.22 -12.03 -3.62
N THR A 77 -5.71 -12.22 -4.84
CA THR A 77 -4.86 -13.38 -5.19
C THR A 77 -3.64 -13.49 -4.26
N MET A 78 -3.00 -12.35 -3.96
CA MET A 78 -1.87 -12.33 -3.03
C MET A 78 -2.30 -12.71 -1.61
N ARG A 79 -3.42 -12.18 -1.11
CA ARG A 79 -3.97 -12.55 0.20
C ARG A 79 -4.31 -14.03 0.30
N GLU A 80 -4.86 -14.63 -0.75
CA GLU A 80 -5.11 -16.08 -0.80
C GLU A 80 -3.80 -16.87 -0.66
N ALA A 81 -2.76 -16.47 -1.37
CA ALA A 81 -1.45 -17.12 -1.28
C ALA A 81 -0.82 -16.97 0.12
N ILE A 82 -0.88 -15.76 0.71
CA ILE A 82 -0.41 -15.48 2.08
C ILE A 82 -1.16 -16.34 3.11
N ARG A 83 -2.49 -16.42 2.99
CA ARG A 83 -3.34 -17.26 3.85
C ARG A 83 -2.96 -18.73 3.76
N ARG A 84 -2.69 -19.24 2.55
CA ARG A 84 -2.29 -20.64 2.31
C ARG A 84 -0.96 -20.99 2.98
N GLU A 85 -0.07 -20.01 3.12
CA GLU A 85 1.23 -20.14 3.79
C GLU A 85 1.17 -19.88 5.30
N GLY A 86 -0.01 -19.57 5.85
CA GLY A 86 -0.22 -19.32 7.29
C GLY A 86 0.45 -18.05 7.79
N ILE A 87 0.69 -17.06 6.92
CA ILE A 87 1.33 -15.79 7.27
C ILE A 87 0.25 -14.83 7.77
N GLU A 88 0.43 -14.28 8.98
CA GLU A 88 -0.52 -13.33 9.58
C GLU A 88 -0.28 -11.88 9.09
N LEU A 89 -0.57 -11.64 7.80
CA LEU A 89 -0.43 -10.34 7.13
C LEU A 89 -1.67 -10.05 6.27
N GLU A 90 -2.31 -8.90 6.47
CA GLU A 90 -3.33 -8.39 5.54
C GLU A 90 -2.66 -7.52 4.46
N VAL A 91 -3.14 -7.64 3.22
CA VAL A 91 -2.67 -6.82 2.10
C VAL A 91 -3.81 -5.99 1.54
N VAL A 92 -3.64 -4.68 1.50
CA VAL A 92 -4.60 -3.75 0.87
C VAL A 92 -3.99 -3.15 -0.39
N SER A 93 -4.84 -2.73 -1.32
CA SER A 93 -4.37 -2.03 -2.51
C SER A 93 -3.87 -0.62 -2.17
N GLY A 94 -2.91 -0.16 -2.96
CA GLY A 94 -2.48 1.22 -3.08
C GLY A 94 -1.71 1.34 -4.38
N VAL A 95 -1.12 2.49 -4.63
CA VAL A 95 -0.31 2.74 -5.83
C VAL A 95 0.77 3.73 -5.50
N GLU A 96 1.98 3.52 -6.00
CA GLU A 96 2.96 4.59 -6.11
C GLU A 96 2.80 5.26 -7.48
N LEU A 97 2.13 6.40 -7.50
CA LEU A 97 1.82 7.14 -8.72
C LEU A 97 2.99 8.04 -9.09
N SER A 98 3.47 7.99 -10.34
CA SER A 98 4.31 9.08 -10.79
C SER A 98 3.52 10.40 -10.84
N LEU A 99 4.14 11.51 -10.45
CA LEU A 99 3.49 12.83 -10.47
C LEU A 99 2.88 13.16 -11.84
N SER A 100 3.58 12.82 -12.93
CA SER A 100 3.08 13.07 -14.30
C SER A 100 1.80 12.27 -14.60
N TRP A 101 1.73 11.01 -14.16
CA TRP A 101 0.53 10.20 -14.35
C TRP A 101 -0.61 10.76 -13.51
N ALA A 102 -0.35 11.10 -12.25
CA ALA A 102 -1.36 11.62 -11.33
C ALA A 102 -2.02 12.92 -11.82
N LEU A 103 -1.26 13.80 -12.48
CA LEU A 103 -1.78 15.06 -13.03
C LEU A 103 -2.67 14.87 -14.27
N GLU A 104 -2.46 13.79 -15.03
CA GLU A 104 -3.22 13.49 -16.24
C GLU A 104 -4.38 12.51 -15.99
N ALA A 105 -4.38 11.84 -14.84
CA ALA A 105 -5.37 10.84 -14.46
C ALA A 105 -6.75 11.44 -14.24
N LYS A 106 -7.78 10.63 -14.52
CA LYS A 106 -9.15 11.01 -14.21
C LYS A 106 -9.44 10.81 -12.72
N PRO A 107 -10.41 11.54 -12.13
CA PRO A 107 -10.79 11.36 -10.74
C PRO A 107 -11.20 9.92 -10.36
N GLU A 108 -11.83 9.20 -11.30
CA GLU A 108 -12.19 7.79 -11.16
C GLU A 108 -10.96 6.89 -11.00
N ASP A 109 -9.91 7.13 -11.79
CA ASP A 109 -8.65 6.37 -11.72
C ASP A 109 -7.87 6.71 -10.45
N LEU A 110 -7.87 7.98 -10.04
CA LEU A 110 -7.28 8.42 -8.76
C LEU A 110 -8.00 7.79 -7.56
N ALA A 111 -9.33 7.67 -7.61
CA ALA A 111 -10.07 7.00 -6.55
C ALA A 111 -9.67 5.51 -6.43
N LEU A 112 -9.47 4.82 -7.55
CA LEU A 112 -8.99 3.44 -7.57
C LEU A 112 -7.52 3.29 -7.14
N ALA A 113 -6.69 4.31 -7.39
CA ALA A 113 -5.28 4.33 -7.00
C ALA A 113 -5.06 4.61 -5.50
N SER A 114 -6.05 5.18 -4.82
CA SER A 114 -5.96 5.49 -3.39
C SER A 114 -5.82 4.24 -2.52
N TYR A 115 -5.25 4.41 -1.33
CA TYR A 115 -5.12 3.34 -0.36
C TYR A 115 -6.48 2.69 -0.07
N GLY A 116 -6.55 1.37 -0.27
CA GLY A 116 -7.77 0.57 -0.13
C GLY A 116 -8.92 0.97 -1.05
N GLN A 117 -8.65 1.76 -2.10
CA GLN A 117 -9.65 2.35 -3.00
C GLN A 117 -10.70 3.20 -2.26
N LEU A 118 -10.27 3.91 -1.21
CA LEU A 118 -11.15 4.70 -0.34
C LEU A 118 -11.43 6.12 -0.87
N GLY A 119 -10.74 6.54 -1.93
CA GLY A 119 -10.88 7.86 -2.56
C GLY A 119 -10.36 9.03 -1.71
N ARG A 120 -9.37 8.79 -0.84
CA ARG A 120 -8.89 9.81 0.11
C ARG A 120 -7.39 10.08 0.06
N ASP A 121 -6.57 9.05 0.19
CA ASP A 121 -5.12 9.19 0.37
C ASP A 121 -4.40 8.53 -0.80
N LEU A 122 -3.47 9.26 -1.43
CA LEU A 122 -2.63 8.80 -2.53
C LEU A 122 -1.15 8.82 -2.12
N LEU A 123 -0.37 7.92 -2.69
CA LEU A 123 1.09 7.99 -2.66
C LEU A 123 1.58 8.46 -4.04
N VAL A 124 2.33 9.55 -4.05
CA VAL A 124 2.85 10.17 -5.28
C VAL A 124 4.37 10.21 -5.24
N GLU A 125 5.01 9.56 -6.21
CA GLU A 125 6.44 9.61 -6.49
C GLU A 125 6.76 10.86 -7.33
N THR A 126 7.70 11.65 -6.83
CA THR A 126 8.21 12.83 -7.52
C THR A 126 9.54 12.51 -8.21
N PRO A 127 9.81 13.02 -9.42
CA PRO A 127 11.12 12.88 -10.04
C PRO A 127 12.25 13.37 -9.11
N ALA A 128 13.43 12.76 -9.18
CA ALA A 128 14.57 13.14 -8.34
C ALA A 128 15.00 14.63 -8.49
N SER A 129 14.62 15.27 -9.59
CA SER A 129 14.81 16.69 -9.85
C SER A 129 13.47 17.36 -10.17
N VAL A 130 12.74 17.83 -9.15
CA VAL A 130 11.55 18.66 -9.35
C VAL A 130 11.86 20.11 -8.99
N PHE A 131 11.66 21.01 -9.96
CA PHE A 131 11.48 22.43 -9.67
C PHE A 131 9.97 22.69 -9.53
N GLN A 132 9.56 23.50 -8.54
CA GLN A 132 8.15 23.89 -8.30
C GLN A 132 7.19 22.75 -7.87
N LEU A 133 7.64 21.84 -7.00
CA LEU A 133 6.80 20.75 -6.48
C LEU A 133 5.50 21.23 -5.81
N GLU A 134 5.54 22.33 -5.06
CA GLU A 134 4.35 22.86 -4.37
C GLU A 134 3.24 23.23 -5.35
N ASP A 135 3.54 23.95 -6.43
CA ASP A 135 2.55 24.37 -7.43
C ASP A 135 1.86 23.16 -8.08
N LEU A 136 2.62 22.12 -8.43
CA LEU A 136 2.10 20.88 -9.04
C LEU A 136 1.22 20.07 -8.08
N LEU A 137 1.56 20.04 -6.78
CA LEU A 137 0.73 19.36 -5.78
C LEU A 137 -0.64 20.03 -5.60
N PHE A 138 -0.73 21.36 -5.71
CA PHE A 138 -2.01 22.08 -5.63
C PHE A 138 -2.93 21.86 -6.84
N GLU A 139 -2.40 21.40 -7.97
CA GLU A 139 -3.21 21.02 -9.14
C GLU A 139 -3.91 19.67 -8.95
N LEU A 140 -3.37 18.79 -8.10
CA LEU A 140 -4.05 17.54 -7.71
C LEU A 140 -5.30 17.87 -6.89
N ARG A 141 -6.46 17.77 -7.53
CA ARG A 141 -7.78 17.87 -6.88
C ARG A 141 -8.42 16.49 -6.83
N LEU A 142 -8.48 15.93 -5.62
CA LEU A 142 -9.25 14.72 -5.29
C LEU A 142 -10.76 14.98 -5.36
#